data_AF-A0A5A8F5E4-F1
#
_entry.id   AF-A0A5A8F5E4-F1
#
_cell.length_a   1.000
_cell.length_b   1.000
_cell.length_c   1.000
_cell.angle_alpha   90.00
_cell.angle_beta   90.00
_cell.angle_gamma   90.00
#
_symmetry.space_group_name_H-M   'P 1'
#
loop_
_entity.id
_entity.type
_entity.pdbx_description
1 polymer ?
#
loop_
_entity_poly.entity_id
_entity_poly.type
_entity_poly.pdbx_seq_one_letter_code
_entity_poly.pdbx_strand_id
1 'polypeptide(L)'
;MLKKLTFFYFFLTAFTTFFYSDFFMFKEGVYFHGMVGILGFALNAYLSIVVNEKNFKVVFDTLQKIYFYLSIILITLICFKLYVLITIVSFVYFIFTIPMLLRYDPDYVGLEKLFIKSSIYILLLDWVYFMYSLNYNTFFGMKTKFSYNYLSFSFPLSLILFSEFVKFLKMKKKEIVVSVIVLVGGVLTMFIGMLLNIPIIELSSAGILLLLIFYYFVKSGKINDKFLFFNYMGLLLTGIFGFWYLYTVIAGVSDKVILLLHAHFAHYTWATFGLFYLFVKNVKKRIYCMANLLLSLVCLSVYLIKPYAFLLYISFCFFVISGLIALFAFLKNGVRYGFKTS
;
A
#
# COMPACT_ATOMS: atom_id res chain seq x y z
N MET A 1 -0.93 -19.72 3.03
CA MET A 1 -0.77 -19.17 4.40
C MET A 1 -0.82 -17.64 4.41
N LEU A 2 -0.01 -16.97 3.60
CA LEU A 2 0.07 -15.49 3.52
C LEU A 2 -1.29 -14.78 3.40
N LYS A 3 -2.22 -15.31 2.59
CA LYS A 3 -3.55 -14.69 2.43
C LYS A 3 -4.35 -14.65 3.73
N LYS A 4 -4.29 -15.72 4.55
CA LYS A 4 -4.94 -15.74 5.87
C LYS A 4 -4.31 -14.70 6.79
N LEU A 5 -2.98 -14.57 6.71
CA LEU A 5 -2.22 -13.58 7.46
C LEU A 5 -2.55 -12.14 7.02
N THR A 6 -2.77 -11.91 5.72
CA THR A 6 -3.27 -10.62 5.20
C THR A 6 -4.61 -10.23 5.84
N PHE A 7 -5.58 -11.15 5.91
CA PHE A 7 -6.86 -10.88 6.58
C PHE A 7 -6.68 -10.65 8.08
N PHE A 8 -5.83 -11.44 8.74
CA PHE A 8 -5.49 -11.22 10.14
C PHE A 8 -4.95 -9.80 10.37
N TYR A 9 -3.97 -9.36 9.58
CA TYR A 9 -3.43 -8.00 9.69
C TYR A 9 -4.42 -6.92 9.26
N PHE A 10 -5.34 -7.21 8.34
CA PHE A 10 -6.42 -6.29 8.00
C PHE A 10 -7.29 -5.98 9.23
N PHE A 11 -7.74 -7.02 9.95
CA PHE A 11 -8.50 -6.83 11.17
C PHE A 11 -7.63 -6.21 12.28
N LEU A 12 -6.37 -6.63 12.42
CA LEU A 12 -5.45 -6.07 13.42
C LEU A 12 -5.19 -4.58 13.17
N THR A 13 -5.13 -4.14 11.91
CA THR A 13 -5.04 -2.72 11.55
C THR A 13 -6.27 -1.96 12.07
N ALA A 14 -7.48 -2.51 11.89
CA ALA A 14 -8.70 -1.92 12.43
C ALA A 14 -8.67 -1.79 13.96
N PHE A 15 -8.28 -2.86 14.66
CA PHE A 15 -8.19 -2.86 16.11
C PHE A 15 -7.15 -1.85 16.62
N THR A 16 -6.04 -1.72 15.91
CA THR A 16 -4.96 -0.81 16.32
C THR A 16 -5.30 0.67 16.12
N THR A 17 -6.37 1.01 15.38
CA THR A 17 -6.89 2.38 15.29
C THR A 17 -7.31 2.94 16.65
N PHE A 18 -7.72 2.09 17.61
CA PHE A 18 -8.04 2.56 18.97
C PHE A 18 -6.79 2.89 19.80
N PHE A 19 -5.60 2.54 19.30
CA PHE A 19 -4.32 2.75 19.95
C PHE A 19 -3.55 3.94 19.33
N TYR A 20 -4.24 4.89 18.72
CA TYR A 20 -3.64 6.17 18.27
C TYR A 20 -3.29 7.06 19.48
N SER A 21 -2.31 6.63 20.26
CA SER A 21 -1.69 7.40 21.33
C SER A 21 -0.17 7.29 21.26
N ASP A 22 0.53 8.29 21.79
CA ASP A 22 2.00 8.33 21.78
C ASP A 22 2.63 7.18 22.60
N PHE A 23 1.86 6.58 23.50
CA PHE A 23 2.26 5.35 24.20
C PHE A 23 2.56 4.20 23.23
N PHE A 24 1.80 4.08 22.15
CA PHE A 24 1.97 3.07 21.11
C PHE A 24 2.82 3.57 19.92
N MET A 25 3.62 4.60 20.13
CA MET A 25 4.59 5.08 19.14
C MET A 25 5.82 4.16 19.10
N PHE A 26 6.19 3.70 17.90
CA PHE A 26 7.38 2.86 17.65
C PHE A 26 8.65 3.71 17.48
N LYS A 27 8.53 4.81 16.73
CA LYS A 27 9.55 5.85 16.52
C LYS A 27 8.82 7.18 16.26
N GLU A 28 9.51 8.30 16.35
CA GLU A 28 8.89 9.63 16.19
C GLU A 28 8.02 9.72 14.93
N GLY A 29 6.74 10.08 15.11
CA GLY A 29 5.75 10.16 14.03
C GLY A 29 5.30 8.82 13.43
N VAL A 30 5.69 7.69 14.04
CA VAL A 30 5.42 6.32 13.56
C VAL A 30 4.74 5.51 14.64
N TYR A 31 3.42 5.41 14.54
CA TYR A 31 2.55 4.64 15.43
C TYR A 31 2.47 3.15 15.09
N PHE A 32 2.30 2.28 16.10
CA PHE A 32 2.14 0.84 15.91
C PHE A 32 1.06 0.49 14.87
N HIS A 33 -0.06 1.19 14.88
CA HIS A 33 -1.13 1.04 13.88
C HIS A 33 -0.63 1.15 12.43
N GLY A 34 0.18 2.17 12.12
CA GLY A 34 0.71 2.36 10.77
C GLY A 34 1.66 1.24 10.37
N MET A 35 2.49 0.75 11.30
CA MET A 35 3.40 -0.38 11.07
C MET A 35 2.64 -1.68 10.81
N VAL A 36 1.57 -1.95 11.56
CA VAL A 36 0.68 -3.08 11.32
C VAL A 36 -0.04 -2.94 9.97
N GLY A 37 -0.50 -1.74 9.62
CA GLY A 37 -1.14 -1.49 8.33
C GLY A 37 -0.20 -1.72 7.14
N ILE A 38 1.05 -1.28 7.24
CA ILE A 38 1.96 -1.26 6.09
C ILE A 38 2.85 -2.50 6.04
N LEU A 39 3.60 -2.82 7.09
CA LEU A 39 4.43 -4.04 7.12
C LEU A 39 3.62 -5.30 7.44
N GLY A 40 2.53 -5.17 8.18
CA GLY A 40 1.61 -6.27 8.41
C GLY A 40 0.72 -6.46 7.19
N PHE A 41 -0.25 -5.58 6.97
CA PHE A 41 -1.26 -5.78 5.94
C PHE A 41 -0.74 -5.58 4.51
N ALA A 42 -0.17 -4.43 4.16
CA ALA A 42 0.17 -4.11 2.77
C ALA A 42 1.28 -5.01 2.20
N LEU A 43 2.36 -5.23 2.95
CA LEU A 43 3.43 -6.15 2.56
C LEU A 43 2.92 -7.58 2.41
N ASN A 44 2.10 -8.09 3.35
CA ASN A 44 1.56 -9.45 3.21
C ASN A 44 0.57 -9.56 2.05
N ALA A 45 -0.23 -8.53 1.79
CA ALA A 45 -1.09 -8.47 0.60
C ALA A 45 -0.24 -8.55 -0.68
N TYR A 46 0.82 -7.75 -0.78
CA TYR A 46 1.77 -7.79 -1.89
C TYR A 46 2.38 -9.19 -2.08
N LEU A 47 2.97 -9.75 -1.02
CA LEU A 47 3.58 -11.09 -1.05
C LEU A 47 2.55 -12.16 -1.42
N SER A 48 1.30 -12.03 -0.98
CA SER A 48 0.24 -12.98 -1.33
C SER A 48 -0.15 -12.99 -2.81
N ILE A 49 0.14 -11.89 -3.53
CA ILE A 49 -0.08 -11.76 -4.97
C ILE A 49 1.16 -12.24 -5.73
N VAL A 50 2.35 -11.78 -5.35
CA VAL A 50 3.59 -12.07 -6.09
C VAL A 50 4.08 -13.50 -5.85
N VAL A 51 4.04 -13.98 -4.60
CA VAL A 51 4.44 -15.34 -4.21
C VAL A 51 3.25 -16.28 -4.42
N ASN A 52 3.12 -16.79 -5.64
CA ASN A 52 2.08 -17.73 -6.05
C ASN A 52 2.67 -18.95 -6.78
N GLU A 53 1.90 -20.04 -6.85
CA GLU A 53 2.31 -21.30 -7.50
C GLU A 53 2.70 -21.13 -8.96
N LYS A 54 2.12 -20.16 -9.68
CA LYS A 54 2.43 -19.93 -11.09
C LYS A 54 3.85 -19.39 -11.25
N ASN A 55 4.23 -18.43 -10.42
CA ASN A 55 5.54 -17.77 -10.51
C ASN A 55 6.66 -18.57 -9.85
N PHE A 56 6.33 -19.42 -8.86
CA PHE A 56 7.33 -20.11 -8.02
C PHE A 56 7.02 -21.60 -7.83
N LYS A 57 6.55 -22.31 -8.87
CA LYS A 57 6.01 -23.68 -8.78
C LYS A 57 6.80 -24.64 -7.86
N VAL A 58 8.12 -24.67 -7.98
CA VAL A 58 8.98 -25.62 -7.23
C VAL A 58 9.19 -25.23 -5.76
N VAL A 59 9.22 -23.93 -5.45
CA VAL A 59 9.59 -23.41 -4.11
C VAL A 59 8.45 -22.64 -3.43
N PHE A 60 7.26 -22.66 -4.02
CA PHE A 60 6.11 -21.86 -3.59
C PHE A 60 5.74 -22.11 -2.13
N ASP A 61 5.59 -23.37 -1.74
CA ASP A 61 5.20 -23.74 -0.37
C ASP A 61 6.25 -23.29 0.65
N THR A 62 7.52 -23.43 0.30
CA THR A 62 8.64 -23.01 1.14
C THR A 62 8.68 -21.49 1.29
N LEU A 63 8.58 -20.73 0.19
CA LEU A 63 8.53 -19.27 0.24
C LEU A 63 7.30 -18.76 1.01
N GLN A 64 6.12 -19.36 0.80
CA GLN A 64 4.91 -19.03 1.56
C GLN A 64 5.11 -19.19 3.06
N LYS A 65 5.73 -20.28 3.51
CA LYS A 65 6.01 -20.55 4.92
C LYS A 65 7.02 -19.55 5.47
N ILE A 66 8.14 -19.35 4.77
CA ILE A 66 9.20 -18.42 5.20
C ILE A 66 8.62 -17.01 5.40
N TYR A 67 7.95 -16.45 4.41
CA TYR A 67 7.37 -15.12 4.53
C TYR A 67 6.26 -15.04 5.58
N PHE A 68 5.47 -16.11 5.76
CA PHE A 68 4.46 -16.14 6.81
C PHE A 68 5.08 -16.00 8.20
N TYR A 69 6.12 -16.78 8.50
CA TYR A 69 6.80 -16.72 9.79
C TYR A 69 7.58 -15.42 9.96
N LEU A 70 8.29 -14.96 8.93
CA LEU A 70 9.00 -13.68 8.97
C LEU A 70 8.05 -12.51 9.25
N SER A 71 6.85 -12.52 8.67
CA SER A 71 5.85 -11.45 8.88
C SER A 71 5.37 -11.41 10.31
N ILE A 72 5.06 -12.59 10.88
CA ILE A 72 4.64 -12.70 12.29
C ILE A 72 5.76 -12.23 13.20
N ILE A 73 6.98 -12.74 13.00
CA ILE A 73 8.15 -12.37 13.79
C ILE A 73 8.39 -10.87 13.71
N LEU A 74 8.40 -10.27 12.51
CA LEU A 74 8.65 -8.85 12.31
C LEU A 74 7.66 -7.99 13.10
N ILE A 75 6.35 -8.27 12.99
CA ILE A 75 5.32 -7.50 13.70
C ILE A 75 5.44 -7.70 15.21
N THR A 76 5.68 -8.91 15.69
CA THR A 76 5.92 -9.18 17.11
C THR A 76 7.13 -8.39 17.63
N LEU A 77 8.25 -8.39 16.91
CA LEU A 77 9.44 -7.64 17.30
C LEU A 77 9.20 -6.12 17.30
N ILE A 78 8.39 -5.61 16.36
CA ILE A 78 7.95 -4.20 16.34
C ILE A 78 7.12 -3.87 17.58
N CYS A 79 6.22 -4.75 18.02
CA CYS A 79 5.46 -4.56 19.28
C CYS A 79 6.41 -4.38 20.47
N PHE A 80 7.45 -5.21 20.54
CA PHE A 80 8.42 -5.21 21.65
C PHE A 80 9.58 -4.21 21.46
N LYS A 81 9.60 -3.44 20.37
CA LYS A 81 10.65 -2.46 20.06
C LYS A 81 12.08 -3.05 20.07
N LEU A 82 12.24 -4.30 19.62
CA LEU A 82 13.53 -5.01 19.62
C LEU A 82 14.35 -4.66 18.36
N TYR A 83 14.89 -3.43 18.30
CA TYR A 83 15.52 -2.84 17.11
C TYR A 83 16.60 -3.69 16.41
N VAL A 84 17.48 -4.34 17.18
CA VAL A 84 18.53 -5.23 16.64
C VAL A 84 17.90 -6.42 15.91
N LEU A 85 16.94 -7.09 16.55
CA LEU A 85 16.25 -8.24 15.95
C LEU A 85 15.40 -7.81 14.75
N ILE A 86 14.77 -6.64 14.79
CA ILE A 86 14.04 -6.08 13.65
C ILE A 86 14.99 -5.89 12.46
N THR A 87 16.21 -5.38 12.69
CA THR A 87 17.23 -5.22 11.65
C THR A 87 17.61 -6.56 11.03
N ILE A 88 17.87 -7.58 11.87
CA ILE A 88 18.20 -8.93 11.40
C ILE A 88 17.07 -9.52 10.56
N VAL A 89 15.82 -9.43 11.03
CA VAL A 89 14.66 -9.97 10.28
C VAL A 89 14.44 -9.21 8.97
N SER A 90 14.65 -7.89 8.96
CA SER A 90 14.60 -7.07 7.75
C SER A 90 15.70 -7.44 6.74
N PHE A 91 16.90 -7.78 7.24
CA PHE A 91 17.99 -8.28 6.41
C PHE A 91 17.66 -9.65 5.79
N VAL A 92 17.00 -10.53 6.56
CA VAL A 92 16.50 -11.80 6.03
C VAL A 92 15.44 -11.55 4.94
N TYR A 93 14.49 -10.63 5.15
CA TYR A 93 13.56 -10.21 4.10
C TYR A 93 14.25 -9.70 2.84
N PHE A 94 15.29 -8.88 2.99
CA PHE A 94 16.10 -8.39 1.88
C PHE A 94 16.73 -9.55 1.10
N ILE A 95 17.39 -10.49 1.77
CA ILE A 95 17.99 -11.68 1.15
C ILE A 95 16.94 -12.47 0.37
N PHE A 96 15.76 -12.72 0.95
CA PHE A 96 14.72 -13.49 0.29
C PHE A 96 14.01 -12.74 -0.84
N THR A 97 14.09 -11.41 -0.88
CA THR A 97 13.56 -10.60 -1.99
C THR A 97 14.44 -10.72 -3.25
N ILE A 98 15.75 -10.97 -3.11
CA ILE A 98 16.67 -11.15 -4.25
C ILE A 98 16.27 -12.35 -5.14
N PRO A 99 16.02 -13.57 -4.61
CA PRO A 99 15.49 -14.67 -5.39
C PRO A 99 14.15 -14.38 -6.07
N MET A 100 13.28 -13.55 -5.46
CA MET A 100 12.05 -13.13 -6.13
C MET A 100 12.34 -12.36 -7.40
N LEU A 101 13.36 -11.50 -7.42
CA LEU A 101 13.79 -10.78 -8.63
C LEU A 101 14.36 -11.73 -9.69
N LEU A 102 15.19 -12.69 -9.27
CA LEU A 102 15.95 -13.57 -10.18
C LEU A 102 15.10 -14.70 -10.76
N ARG A 103 14.14 -15.22 -10.00
CA ARG A 103 13.32 -16.39 -10.39
C ARG A 103 11.93 -16.02 -10.88
N TYR A 104 11.63 -14.73 -11.00
CA TYR A 104 10.36 -14.30 -11.56
C TYR A 104 10.30 -14.67 -13.05
N ASP A 105 9.53 -15.70 -13.38
CA ASP A 105 9.39 -16.19 -14.75
C ASP A 105 8.66 -15.16 -15.63
N PRO A 106 9.36 -14.57 -16.61
CA PRO A 106 8.80 -13.53 -17.45
C PRO A 106 7.85 -14.01 -18.54
N ASP A 107 7.90 -15.29 -18.92
CA ASP A 107 7.23 -15.77 -20.14
C ASP A 107 5.71 -15.90 -19.96
N TYR A 108 5.23 -15.79 -18.71
CA TYR A 108 3.82 -15.92 -18.35
C TYR A 108 3.09 -14.58 -18.15
N VAL A 109 3.79 -13.45 -18.24
CA VAL A 109 3.31 -12.16 -17.73
C VAL A 109 3.60 -11.07 -18.74
N GLY A 110 2.57 -10.59 -19.44
CA GLY A 110 2.69 -9.59 -20.52
C GLY A 110 3.19 -8.22 -20.05
N LEU A 111 2.43 -7.16 -20.32
CA LEU A 111 2.85 -5.78 -19.99
C LEU A 111 2.97 -5.50 -18.48
N GLU A 112 2.42 -6.39 -17.65
CA GLU A 112 2.49 -6.34 -16.19
C GLU A 112 3.87 -6.67 -15.63
N LYS A 113 4.72 -7.33 -16.40
CA LYS A 113 6.10 -7.66 -16.01
C LYS A 113 6.88 -6.42 -15.60
N LEU A 114 6.66 -5.28 -16.26
CA LEU A 114 7.34 -4.02 -15.92
C LEU A 114 6.94 -3.51 -14.54
N PHE A 115 5.66 -3.57 -14.19
CA PHE A 115 5.18 -3.16 -12.87
C PHE A 115 5.69 -4.10 -11.77
N ILE A 116 5.63 -5.40 -12.03
CA ILE A 116 6.03 -6.41 -11.05
C ILE A 116 7.53 -6.32 -10.79
N LYS A 117 8.35 -6.26 -11.85
CA LYS A 117 9.79 -6.09 -11.71
C LYS A 117 10.15 -4.80 -10.98
N SER A 118 9.49 -3.69 -11.33
CA SER A 118 9.69 -2.41 -10.63
C SER A 118 9.30 -2.50 -9.15
N SER A 119 8.20 -3.19 -8.82
CA SER A 119 7.76 -3.38 -7.43
C SER A 119 8.77 -4.17 -6.59
N ILE A 120 9.45 -5.17 -7.19
CA ILE A 120 10.47 -5.95 -6.50
C ILE A 120 11.73 -5.12 -6.27
N TYR A 121 12.16 -4.32 -7.25
CA TYR A 121 13.28 -3.39 -7.08
C TYR A 121 13.00 -2.37 -5.98
N ILE A 122 11.80 -1.81 -5.96
CA ILE A 122 11.40 -0.86 -4.92
C ILE A 122 11.37 -1.54 -3.56
N LEU A 123 10.82 -2.75 -3.46
CA LEU A 123 10.83 -3.49 -2.19
C LEU A 123 12.25 -3.77 -1.68
N LEU A 124 13.22 -4.05 -2.56
CA LEU A 124 14.63 -4.16 -2.17
C LEU A 124 15.16 -2.84 -1.59
N LEU A 125 14.89 -1.72 -2.27
CA LEU A 125 15.28 -0.40 -1.80
C LEU A 125 14.58 -0.03 -0.48
N ASP A 126 13.32 -0.42 -0.32
CA ASP A 126 12.55 -0.23 0.91
C ASP A 126 13.21 -0.94 2.09
N TRP A 127 13.64 -2.20 1.93
CA TRP A 127 14.33 -2.90 3.01
C TRP A 127 15.68 -2.27 3.38
N VAL A 128 16.44 -1.82 2.37
CA VAL A 128 17.68 -1.08 2.61
C VAL A 128 17.38 0.20 3.39
N TYR A 129 16.42 1.00 2.93
CA TYR A 129 16.02 2.24 3.59
C TYR A 129 15.44 1.99 4.99
N PHE A 130 14.70 0.90 5.19
CA PHE A 130 14.12 0.53 6.49
C PHE A 130 15.19 0.24 7.52
N MET A 131 16.08 -0.72 7.22
CA MET A 131 17.20 -1.07 8.10
C MET A 131 18.05 0.17 8.40
N TYR A 132 18.24 1.00 7.39
CA TYR A 132 19.08 2.16 7.50
C TYR A 132 18.43 3.27 8.37
N SER A 133 17.22 3.71 8.05
CA SER A 133 16.47 4.73 8.81
C SER A 133 16.06 4.26 10.20
N LEU A 134 16.07 2.94 10.47
CA LEU A 134 15.88 2.40 11.80
C LEU A 134 17.06 2.75 12.71
N ASN A 135 18.29 2.62 12.20
CA ASN A 135 19.53 2.67 12.97
C ASN A 135 20.27 4.02 12.88
N TYR A 136 20.01 4.82 11.85
CA TYR A 136 20.74 6.05 11.59
C TYR A 136 19.79 7.21 11.27
N ASN A 137 20.29 8.44 11.50
CA ASN A 137 19.56 9.68 11.19
C ASN A 137 20.04 10.37 9.90
N THR A 138 21.24 10.03 9.38
CA THR A 138 21.88 10.68 8.22
C THR A 138 22.83 9.75 7.43
N PHE A 139 22.66 9.60 6.11
CA PHE A 139 23.48 8.74 5.22
C PHE A 139 24.09 9.55 4.11
N PHE A 140 25.41 9.52 3.92
CA PHE A 140 26.05 10.24 2.80
C PHE A 140 25.50 11.68 2.61
N GLY A 141 25.22 12.40 3.71
CA GLY A 141 24.65 13.75 3.70
C GLY A 141 23.12 13.85 3.53
N MET A 142 22.42 12.75 3.27
CA MET A 142 20.95 12.68 3.19
C MET A 142 20.33 12.50 4.58
N LYS A 143 19.28 13.26 4.90
CA LYS A 143 18.50 13.04 6.13
C LYS A 143 17.63 11.81 5.97
N THR A 144 17.50 11.02 7.04
CA THR A 144 16.47 9.98 7.08
C THR A 144 15.30 10.39 7.95
N LYS A 145 14.12 9.96 7.52
CA LYS A 145 12.92 10.00 8.36
C LYS A 145 12.28 8.62 8.36
N PHE A 146 12.22 7.98 9.53
CA PHE A 146 11.66 6.63 9.62
C PHE A 146 10.19 6.58 9.19
N SER A 147 9.44 7.68 9.33
CA SER A 147 8.06 7.78 8.85
C SER A 147 7.92 7.65 7.33
N TYR A 148 8.98 7.84 6.54
CA TYR A 148 8.93 7.66 5.09
C TYR A 148 8.77 6.18 4.68
N ASN A 149 9.09 5.24 5.57
CA ASN A 149 8.83 3.82 5.34
C ASN A 149 7.34 3.50 5.15
N TYR A 150 6.44 4.31 5.73
CA TYR A 150 5.01 4.14 5.51
C TYR A 150 4.62 4.29 4.05
N LEU A 151 5.13 5.34 3.43
CA LEU A 151 4.90 5.60 2.02
C LEU A 151 5.58 4.53 1.16
N SER A 152 6.85 4.22 1.48
CA SER A 152 7.69 3.38 0.64
C SER A 152 7.18 1.93 0.55
N PHE A 153 6.92 1.27 1.69
CA PHE A 153 6.43 -0.12 1.71
C PHE A 153 4.99 -0.29 1.21
N SER A 154 4.20 0.76 1.13
CA SER A 154 2.87 0.72 0.51
C SER A 154 2.94 0.74 -1.03
N PHE A 155 4.06 1.20 -1.59
CA PHE A 155 4.21 1.43 -3.02
C PHE A 155 4.33 0.14 -3.86
N PRO A 156 5.05 -0.92 -3.42
CA PRO A 156 5.06 -2.20 -4.12
C PRO A 156 3.66 -2.77 -4.35
N LEU A 157 2.79 -2.77 -3.32
CA LEU A 157 1.40 -3.21 -3.46
C LEU A 157 0.65 -2.33 -4.47
N SER A 158 0.86 -1.03 -4.40
CA SER A 158 0.24 -0.06 -5.30
C SER A 158 0.60 -0.32 -6.75
N LEU A 159 1.87 -0.61 -7.06
CA LEU A 159 2.30 -0.96 -8.42
C LEU A 159 1.61 -2.20 -8.98
N ILE A 160 1.38 -3.21 -8.14
CA ILE A 160 0.68 -4.44 -8.51
C ILE A 160 -0.82 -4.18 -8.75
N LEU A 161 -1.45 -3.42 -7.87
CA LEU A 161 -2.86 -3.03 -8.07
C LEU A 161 -3.02 -2.20 -9.35
N PHE A 162 -2.07 -1.30 -9.59
CA PHE A 162 -2.04 -0.47 -10.78
C PHE A 162 -1.88 -1.29 -12.07
N SER A 163 -1.04 -2.33 -12.06
CA SER A 163 -0.88 -3.21 -13.24
C SER A 163 -2.18 -3.89 -13.64
N GLU A 164 -2.98 -4.31 -12.66
CA GLU A 164 -4.30 -4.90 -12.92
C GLU A 164 -5.28 -3.84 -13.47
N PHE A 165 -5.30 -2.62 -12.92
CA PHE A 165 -6.18 -1.57 -13.43
C PHE A 165 -5.84 -1.10 -14.84
N VAL A 166 -4.57 -1.12 -15.21
CA VAL A 166 -4.12 -0.82 -16.57
C VAL A 166 -4.73 -1.77 -17.60
N LYS A 167 -4.92 -3.06 -17.27
CA LYS A 167 -5.62 -4.01 -18.16
C LYS A 167 -7.05 -3.54 -18.44
N PHE A 168 -7.77 -3.12 -17.42
CA PHE A 168 -9.15 -2.67 -17.55
C PHE A 168 -9.26 -1.33 -18.29
N LEU A 169 -8.24 -0.47 -18.20
CA LEU A 169 -8.14 0.79 -18.95
C LEU A 169 -7.85 0.62 -20.45
N LYS A 170 -7.65 -0.61 -20.94
CA LYS A 170 -7.37 -0.94 -22.35
C LYS A 170 -6.24 -0.08 -22.94
N MET A 171 -5.19 0.17 -22.15
CA MET A 171 -4.09 1.05 -22.54
C MET A 171 -3.20 0.43 -23.62
N LYS A 172 -2.65 1.26 -24.50
CA LYS A 172 -1.66 0.82 -25.49
C LYS A 172 -0.32 0.54 -24.81
N LYS A 173 0.47 -0.40 -25.34
CA LYS A 173 1.82 -0.74 -24.82
C LYS A 173 2.72 0.47 -24.55
N LYS A 174 2.75 1.44 -25.48
CA LYS A 174 3.54 2.68 -25.30
C LYS A 174 3.07 3.50 -24.10
N GLU A 175 1.76 3.65 -23.92
CA GLU A 175 1.19 4.37 -22.78
C GLU A 175 1.55 3.68 -21.46
N ILE A 176 1.56 2.35 -21.44
CA ILE A 176 1.92 1.56 -20.26
C ILE A 176 3.38 1.78 -19.87
N VAL A 177 4.30 1.76 -20.83
CA VAL A 177 5.72 2.04 -20.57
C VAL A 177 5.90 3.44 -19.99
N VAL A 178 5.27 4.46 -20.59
CA VAL A 178 5.30 5.83 -20.07
C VAL A 178 4.72 5.89 -18.65
N SER A 179 3.61 5.19 -18.40
CA SER A 179 2.97 5.11 -17.08
C SER A 179 3.92 4.58 -16.01
N VAL A 180 4.63 3.48 -16.30
CA VAL A 180 5.62 2.91 -15.38
C VAL A 180 6.75 3.92 -15.13
N ILE A 181 7.29 4.53 -16.18
CA ILE A 181 8.39 5.50 -16.06
C ILE A 181 7.97 6.69 -15.21
N VAL A 182 6.79 7.28 -15.49
CA VAL A 182 6.30 8.44 -14.75
C VAL A 182 5.98 8.07 -13.29
N LEU A 183 5.37 6.92 -13.06
CA LEU A 183 4.95 6.52 -11.72
C LEU A 183 6.14 6.09 -10.84
N VAL A 184 7.02 5.22 -11.35
CA VAL A 184 8.22 4.80 -10.63
C VAL A 184 9.21 5.95 -10.53
N GLY A 185 9.50 6.62 -11.64
CA GLY A 185 10.42 7.76 -11.68
C GLY A 185 9.94 8.93 -10.83
N GLY A 186 8.65 9.27 -10.89
CA GLY A 186 8.06 10.31 -10.05
C GLY A 186 8.18 9.99 -8.56
N VAL A 187 7.87 8.77 -8.14
CA VAL A 187 8.00 8.39 -6.72
C VAL A 187 9.47 8.37 -6.27
N LEU A 188 10.37 7.79 -7.06
CA LEU A 188 11.80 7.81 -6.72
C LEU A 188 12.37 9.23 -6.65
N THR A 189 11.98 10.10 -7.59
CA THR A 189 12.40 11.51 -7.60
C THR A 189 11.83 12.27 -6.40
N MET A 190 10.58 11.99 -6.00
CA MET A 190 9.98 12.52 -4.78
C MET A 190 10.78 12.07 -3.54
N PHE A 191 11.12 10.78 -3.41
CA PHE A 191 11.95 10.29 -2.31
C PHE A 191 13.33 10.95 -2.30
N ILE A 192 13.98 11.13 -3.46
CA ILE A 192 15.25 11.85 -3.57
C ILE A 192 15.10 13.29 -3.07
N GLY A 193 14.04 13.99 -3.49
CA GLY A 193 13.72 15.33 -3.00
C GLY A 193 13.60 15.38 -1.47
N MET A 194 12.85 14.43 -0.88
CA MET A 194 12.66 14.31 0.57
C MET A 194 13.97 14.03 1.32
N LEU A 195 14.81 13.15 0.79
CA LEU A 195 16.10 12.78 1.40
C LEU A 195 17.14 13.92 1.32
N LEU A 196 17.11 14.68 0.23
CA LEU A 196 17.98 15.85 0.01
C LEU A 196 17.38 17.16 0.56
N ASN A 197 16.14 17.11 1.09
CA ASN A 197 15.40 18.28 1.56
C ASN A 197 15.30 19.39 0.49
N ILE A 198 14.88 18.99 -0.73
CA ILE A 198 14.71 19.89 -1.89
C ILE A 198 13.21 19.97 -2.24
N PRO A 199 12.46 20.94 -1.69
CA PRO A 199 11.00 20.98 -1.80
C PRO A 199 10.47 21.09 -3.22
N ILE A 200 11.21 21.74 -4.12
CA ILE A 200 10.78 21.90 -5.51
C ILE A 200 10.76 20.56 -6.27
N ILE A 201 11.68 19.65 -5.93
CA ILE A 201 11.72 18.30 -6.51
C ILE A 201 10.53 17.49 -5.99
N GLU A 202 10.20 17.61 -4.70
CA GLU A 202 9.04 16.96 -4.09
C GLU A 202 7.73 17.42 -4.75
N LEU A 203 7.51 18.74 -4.82
CA LEU A 203 6.31 19.33 -5.44
C LEU A 203 6.17 18.99 -6.91
N SER A 204 7.26 19.09 -7.68
CA SER A 204 7.23 18.80 -9.12
C SER A 204 6.90 17.32 -9.36
N SER A 205 7.49 16.43 -8.57
CA SER A 205 7.24 14.99 -8.65
C SER A 205 5.80 14.65 -8.27
N ALA A 206 5.30 15.20 -7.16
CA ALA A 206 3.92 15.02 -6.72
C ALA A 206 2.91 15.58 -7.75
N GLY A 207 3.22 16.73 -8.36
CA GLY A 207 2.41 17.33 -9.42
C GLY A 207 2.33 16.45 -10.68
N ILE A 208 3.47 15.92 -11.14
CA ILE A 208 3.52 14.99 -12.28
C ILE A 208 2.70 13.72 -11.98
N LEU A 209 2.84 13.15 -10.78
CA LEU A 209 2.06 11.99 -10.36
C LEU A 209 0.55 12.32 -10.30
N LEU A 210 0.18 13.50 -9.81
CA LEU A 210 -1.21 13.94 -9.74
C LEU A 210 -1.82 14.10 -11.14
N LEU A 211 -1.06 14.65 -12.10
CA LEU A 211 -1.47 14.74 -13.51
C LEU A 211 -1.69 13.36 -14.12
N LEU A 212 -0.81 12.40 -13.80
CA LEU A 212 -0.96 11.01 -14.24
C LEU A 212 -2.24 10.38 -13.68
N ILE A 213 -2.52 10.58 -12.39
CA ILE A 213 -3.76 10.11 -11.74
C ILE A 213 -5.00 10.75 -12.38
N PHE A 214 -4.95 12.06 -12.62
CA PHE A 214 -6.03 12.80 -13.29
C PHE A 214 -6.29 12.27 -14.71
N TYR A 215 -5.23 12.01 -15.48
CA TYR A 215 -5.35 11.39 -16.80
C TYR A 215 -6.10 10.05 -16.73
N TYR A 216 -5.78 9.19 -15.76
CA TYR A 216 -6.50 7.92 -15.60
C TYR A 216 -7.93 8.07 -15.12
N PHE A 217 -8.19 9.04 -14.24
CA PHE A 217 -9.55 9.36 -13.82
C PHE A 217 -10.42 9.72 -15.03
N VAL A 218 -9.96 10.65 -15.89
CA VAL A 218 -10.66 11.02 -17.12
C VAL A 218 -10.85 9.82 -18.05
N LYS A 219 -9.80 8.99 -18.23
CA LYS A 219 -9.87 7.80 -19.08
C LYS A 219 -10.86 6.76 -18.55
N SER A 220 -10.90 6.55 -17.23
CA SER A 220 -11.83 5.62 -16.60
C SER A 220 -13.30 6.04 -16.82
N GLY A 221 -13.59 7.34 -16.78
CA GLY A 221 -14.91 7.89 -17.09
C GLY A 221 -15.32 7.62 -18.54
N LYS A 222 -14.39 7.75 -19.50
CA LYS A 222 -14.66 7.47 -20.93
C LYS A 222 -14.96 5.99 -21.22
N ILE A 223 -14.41 5.07 -20.41
CA ILE A 223 -14.64 3.62 -20.57
C ILE A 223 -15.99 3.19 -19.94
N ASN A 224 -16.62 4.08 -19.18
CA ASN A 224 -17.90 3.87 -18.49
C ASN A 224 -17.89 2.67 -17.52
N ASP A 225 -16.71 2.34 -16.97
CA ASP A 225 -16.58 1.37 -15.88
C ASP A 225 -16.71 2.11 -14.53
N LYS A 226 -17.89 2.00 -13.91
CA LYS A 226 -18.20 2.65 -12.64
C LYS A 226 -17.21 2.28 -11.54
N PHE A 227 -16.70 1.05 -11.50
CA PHE A 227 -15.77 0.62 -10.45
C PHE A 227 -14.40 1.26 -10.62
N LEU A 228 -13.86 1.28 -11.84
CA LEU A 228 -12.61 1.97 -12.13
C LEU A 228 -12.72 3.46 -11.85
N PHE A 229 -13.85 4.07 -12.23
CA PHE A 229 -14.10 5.48 -11.98
C PHE A 229 -14.03 5.82 -10.49
N PHE A 230 -14.73 5.07 -9.63
CA PHE A 230 -14.67 5.30 -8.18
C PHE A 230 -13.30 5.03 -7.58
N ASN A 231 -12.56 4.02 -8.07
CA ASN A 231 -11.19 3.76 -7.63
C ASN A 231 -10.25 4.93 -7.98
N TYR A 232 -10.29 5.42 -9.23
CA TYR A 232 -9.46 6.55 -9.64
C TYR A 232 -9.90 7.88 -9.01
N MET A 233 -11.19 8.05 -8.69
CA MET A 233 -11.68 9.18 -7.89
C MET A 233 -11.04 9.17 -6.50
N GLY A 234 -11.00 7.99 -5.85
CA GLY A 234 -10.32 7.81 -4.57
C GLY A 234 -8.83 8.09 -4.61
N LEU A 235 -8.16 7.62 -5.67
CA LEU A 235 -6.73 7.89 -5.90
C LEU A 235 -6.47 9.38 -6.15
N LEU A 236 -7.36 10.05 -6.88
CA LEU A 236 -7.29 11.50 -7.12
C LEU A 236 -7.43 12.28 -5.82
N LEU A 237 -8.42 11.94 -4.97
CA LEU A 237 -8.57 12.55 -3.64
C LEU A 237 -7.33 12.34 -2.79
N THR A 238 -6.79 11.12 -2.76
CA THR A 238 -5.54 10.79 -2.06
C THR A 238 -4.39 11.70 -2.54
N GLY A 239 -4.24 11.84 -3.86
CA GLY A 239 -3.22 12.69 -4.48
C GLY A 239 -3.40 14.17 -4.15
N ILE A 240 -4.63 14.68 -4.18
CA ILE A 240 -4.95 16.07 -3.82
C ILE A 240 -4.60 16.35 -2.36
N PHE A 241 -5.02 15.50 -1.42
CA PHE A 241 -4.67 15.68 0.00
C PHE A 241 -3.16 15.56 0.24
N GLY A 242 -2.47 14.69 -0.50
CA GLY A 242 -1.01 14.57 -0.42
C GLY A 242 -0.30 15.82 -0.94
N PHE A 243 -0.74 16.35 -2.08
CA PHE A 243 -0.21 17.60 -2.65
C PHE A 243 -0.50 18.80 -1.74
N TRP A 244 -1.71 18.87 -1.17
CA TRP A 244 -2.09 19.89 -0.20
C TRP A 244 -1.22 19.82 1.05
N TYR A 245 -0.97 18.63 1.60
CA TYR A 245 -0.07 18.46 2.74
C TYR A 245 1.35 18.94 2.43
N LEU A 246 1.90 18.64 1.25
CA LEU A 246 3.22 19.15 0.86
C LEU A 246 3.25 20.68 0.82
N TYR A 247 2.20 21.31 0.29
CA TYR A 247 2.10 22.77 0.24
C TYR A 247 2.07 23.39 1.64
N THR A 248 1.33 22.80 2.59
CA THR A 248 1.26 23.32 3.96
C THR A 248 2.61 23.16 4.67
N VAL A 249 3.29 22.03 4.51
CA VAL A 249 4.64 21.80 5.06
C VAL A 249 5.65 22.83 4.53
N ILE A 250 5.61 23.14 3.23
CA ILE A 250 6.52 24.12 2.61
C ILE A 250 6.21 25.54 3.09
N ALA A 251 4.93 25.85 3.34
CA ALA A 251 4.52 27.11 3.94
C ALA A 251 4.83 27.20 5.46
N GLY A 252 5.47 26.18 6.05
CA GLY A 252 5.83 26.14 7.46
C GLY A 252 4.69 25.73 8.41
N VAL A 253 3.55 25.29 7.86
CA VAL A 253 2.36 24.89 8.62
C VAL A 253 2.15 23.38 8.46
N SER A 254 2.53 22.57 9.44
CA SER A 254 2.26 21.13 9.38
C SER A 254 0.84 20.82 9.88
N ASP A 255 -0.09 20.52 8.97
CA ASP A 255 -1.46 20.13 9.34
C ASP A 255 -1.57 18.59 9.49
N LYS A 256 -1.70 18.17 10.76
CA LYS A 256 -1.86 16.75 11.13
C LYS A 256 -3.14 16.14 10.57
N VAL A 257 -4.23 16.91 10.43
CA VAL A 257 -5.52 16.42 9.94
C VAL A 257 -5.42 16.09 8.46
N ILE A 258 -4.81 16.96 7.66
CA ILE A 258 -4.60 16.73 6.21
C ILE A 258 -3.75 15.47 5.98
N LEU A 259 -2.66 15.31 6.76
CA LEU A 259 -1.82 14.12 6.69
C LEU A 259 -2.58 12.82 7.03
N LEU A 260 -3.39 12.87 8.10
CA LEU A 260 -4.21 11.72 8.50
C LEU A 260 -5.27 11.40 7.44
N LEU A 261 -5.93 12.40 6.86
CA LEU A 261 -6.87 12.21 5.76
C LEU A 261 -6.17 11.56 4.56
N HIS A 262 -5.04 12.10 4.12
CA HIS A 262 -4.24 11.52 3.03
C HIS A 262 -3.92 10.04 3.28
N ALA A 263 -3.40 9.70 4.46
CA ALA A 263 -3.04 8.33 4.82
C ALA A 263 -4.26 7.38 4.80
N HIS A 264 -5.40 7.82 5.33
CA HIS A 264 -6.61 6.99 5.35
C HIS A 264 -7.23 6.86 3.95
N PHE A 265 -7.28 7.92 3.15
CA PHE A 265 -7.68 7.83 1.74
C PHE A 265 -6.77 6.86 0.96
N ALA A 266 -5.46 6.88 1.17
CA ALA A 266 -4.54 5.92 0.55
C ALA A 266 -4.84 4.47 0.96
N HIS A 267 -4.94 4.19 2.26
CA HIS A 267 -5.16 2.82 2.74
C HIS A 267 -6.57 2.27 2.41
N TYR A 268 -7.62 3.09 2.54
CA TYR A 268 -9.00 2.65 2.35
C TYR A 268 -9.36 2.58 0.88
N THR A 269 -9.14 3.68 0.15
CA THR A 269 -9.65 3.82 -1.22
C THR A 269 -8.77 3.15 -2.27
N TRP A 270 -7.48 2.99 -2.00
CA TRP A 270 -6.58 2.39 -2.96
C TRP A 270 -6.18 0.97 -2.58
N ALA A 271 -5.57 0.77 -1.41
CA ALA A 271 -5.13 -0.57 -1.01
C ALA A 271 -6.33 -1.50 -0.78
N THR A 272 -7.35 -1.05 -0.04
CA THR A 272 -8.43 -1.96 0.35
C THR A 272 -9.51 -2.12 -0.71
N PHE A 273 -9.98 -1.03 -1.34
CA PHE A 273 -10.95 -1.13 -2.45
C PHE A 273 -10.37 -1.92 -3.63
N GLY A 274 -9.11 -1.66 -3.98
CA GLY A 274 -8.45 -2.37 -5.07
C GLY A 274 -8.30 -3.86 -4.77
N LEU A 275 -7.90 -4.21 -3.54
CA LEU A 275 -7.82 -5.61 -3.13
C LEU A 275 -9.19 -6.28 -3.10
N PHE A 276 -10.24 -5.64 -2.60
CA PHE A 276 -11.59 -6.23 -2.63
C PHE A 276 -12.14 -6.36 -4.04
N TYR A 277 -11.80 -5.42 -4.93
CA TYR A 277 -12.14 -5.54 -6.34
C TYR A 277 -11.55 -6.81 -6.96
N LEU A 278 -10.29 -7.13 -6.63
CA LEU A 278 -9.57 -8.29 -7.14
C LEU A 278 -9.94 -9.60 -6.43
N PHE A 279 -10.16 -9.58 -5.11
CA PHE A 279 -10.38 -10.78 -4.30
C PHE A 279 -11.85 -11.20 -4.19
N VAL A 280 -12.81 -10.27 -4.27
CA VAL A 280 -14.25 -10.55 -4.12
C VAL A 280 -14.92 -10.63 -5.49
N LYS A 281 -15.06 -11.85 -6.00
CA LYS A 281 -15.63 -12.12 -7.35
C LYS A 281 -17.12 -11.80 -7.48
N ASN A 282 -17.90 -12.05 -6.43
CA ASN A 282 -19.34 -11.83 -6.48
C ASN A 282 -19.62 -10.32 -6.45
N VAL A 283 -20.18 -9.80 -7.54
CA VAL A 283 -20.43 -8.36 -7.73
C VAL A 283 -21.25 -7.77 -6.59
N LYS A 284 -22.31 -8.45 -6.15
CA LYS A 284 -23.15 -7.98 -5.03
C LYS A 284 -22.32 -7.87 -3.75
N LYS A 285 -21.60 -8.93 -3.36
CA LYS A 285 -20.75 -8.93 -2.16
C LYS A 285 -19.66 -7.86 -2.23
N ARG A 286 -19.03 -7.68 -3.39
CA ARG A 286 -18.03 -6.64 -3.63
C ARG A 286 -18.60 -5.24 -3.40
N ILE A 287 -19.78 -4.95 -3.95
CA ILE A 287 -20.47 -3.67 -3.74
C ILE A 287 -20.72 -3.45 -2.25
N TYR A 288 -21.22 -4.46 -1.52
CA TYR A 288 -21.43 -4.34 -0.07
C TYR A 288 -20.13 -4.09 0.70
N CYS A 289 -19.02 -4.78 0.39
CA CYS A 289 -17.73 -4.50 0.99
C CYS A 289 -17.30 -3.05 0.76
N MET A 290 -17.34 -2.59 -0.49
CA MET A 290 -16.92 -1.24 -0.86
C MET A 290 -17.80 -0.16 -0.22
N ALA A 291 -19.12 -0.35 -0.21
CA ALA A 291 -20.06 0.59 0.39
C ALA A 291 -19.83 0.75 1.89
N ASN A 292 -19.68 -0.36 2.63
CA ASN A 292 -19.37 -0.30 4.06
C ASN A 292 -18.03 0.41 4.30
N LEU A 293 -17.01 0.11 3.51
CA LEU A 293 -15.71 0.73 3.70
C LEU A 293 -15.70 2.22 3.32
N LEU A 294 -16.51 2.64 2.34
CA LEU A 294 -16.74 4.06 2.03
C LEU A 294 -17.42 4.78 3.20
N LEU A 295 -18.46 4.18 3.79
CA LEU A 295 -19.13 4.73 4.98
C LEU A 295 -18.16 4.84 6.16
N SER A 296 -17.31 3.83 6.35
CA SER A 296 -16.24 3.87 7.35
C SER A 296 -15.31 5.06 7.16
N LEU A 297 -14.86 5.31 5.92
CA LEU A 297 -13.99 6.42 5.56
C LEU A 297 -14.67 7.78 5.73
N VAL A 298 -15.95 7.90 5.38
CA VAL A 298 -16.75 9.12 5.59
C VAL A 298 -16.87 9.44 7.07
N CYS A 299 -17.27 8.48 7.90
CA CYS A 299 -17.36 8.66 9.35
C CYS A 299 -16.01 9.06 9.96
N LEU A 300 -14.92 8.41 9.52
CA LEU A 300 -13.59 8.73 9.99
C LEU A 300 -13.14 10.13 9.56
N SER A 301 -13.43 10.52 8.32
CA SER A 301 -13.09 11.85 7.81
C SER A 301 -13.80 12.95 8.60
N VAL A 302 -15.09 12.76 8.91
CA VAL A 302 -15.83 13.70 9.76
C VAL A 302 -15.25 13.72 11.18
N TYR A 303 -14.89 12.56 11.75
CA TYR A 303 -14.23 12.48 13.06
C TYR A 303 -12.92 13.27 13.12
N LEU A 304 -12.08 13.15 12.08
CA LEU A 304 -10.79 13.85 12.02
C LEU A 304 -10.93 15.38 11.96
N ILE A 305 -12.05 15.89 11.42
CA ILE A 305 -12.37 17.32 11.38
C ILE A 305 -13.09 17.77 12.66
N LYS A 306 -14.05 16.96 13.14
CA LYS A 306 -14.85 17.20 14.34
C LYS A 306 -14.84 15.93 15.20
N PRO A 307 -14.10 15.91 16.32
CA PRO A 307 -13.75 14.68 17.05
C PRO A 307 -14.91 14.13 17.91
N TYR A 308 -16.07 13.89 17.31
CA TYR A 308 -17.18 13.21 17.96
C TYR A 308 -16.85 11.72 18.13
N ALA A 309 -16.60 11.28 19.37
CA ALA A 309 -16.14 9.92 19.68
C ALA A 309 -17.02 8.80 19.06
N PHE A 310 -18.34 9.00 18.99
CA PHE A 310 -19.26 8.01 18.41
C PHE A 310 -18.97 7.70 16.94
N LEU A 311 -18.46 8.65 16.15
CA LEU A 311 -18.14 8.46 14.74
C LEU A 311 -17.00 7.46 14.52
N LEU A 312 -16.05 7.40 15.47
CA LEU A 312 -14.97 6.42 15.43
C LEU A 312 -15.49 4.99 15.56
N TYR A 313 -16.43 4.77 16.50
CA TYR A 313 -17.06 3.46 16.69
C TYR A 313 -17.90 3.05 15.47
N ILE A 314 -18.68 3.98 14.91
CA ILE A 314 -19.45 3.72 13.68
C ILE A 314 -18.50 3.38 12.52
N SER A 315 -17.42 4.15 12.36
CA SER A 315 -16.41 3.89 11.34
C SER A 315 -15.80 2.49 11.49
N PHE A 316 -15.45 2.10 12.72
CA PHE A 316 -14.92 0.78 13.03
C PHE A 316 -15.91 -0.34 12.69
N CYS A 317 -17.18 -0.21 13.09
CA CYS A 317 -18.22 -1.20 12.77
C CYS A 317 -18.33 -1.42 11.26
N PHE A 318 -18.41 -0.35 10.48
CA PHE A 318 -18.48 -0.45 9.02
C PHE A 318 -17.21 -1.10 8.42
N PHE A 319 -16.03 -0.78 8.94
CA PHE A 319 -14.77 -1.41 8.50
C PHE A 319 -14.78 -2.92 8.75
N VAL A 320 -15.15 -3.34 9.97
CA VAL A 320 -15.22 -4.75 10.37
C VAL A 320 -16.24 -5.50 9.53
N ILE A 321 -17.43 -4.94 9.32
CA ILE A 321 -18.46 -5.54 8.45
C ILE A 321 -17.91 -5.75 7.04
N SER A 322 -17.22 -4.76 6.47
CA SER A 322 -16.59 -4.88 5.16
C SER A 322 -15.59 -6.05 5.10
N GLY A 323 -14.70 -6.14 6.09
CA GLY A 323 -13.71 -7.21 6.22
C GLY A 323 -14.34 -8.59 6.39
N LEU A 324 -15.39 -8.71 7.21
CA LEU A 324 -16.11 -9.98 7.42
C LEU A 324 -16.78 -10.46 6.13
N ILE A 325 -17.47 -9.58 5.40
CA ILE A 325 -18.07 -9.93 4.10
C ILE A 325 -16.98 -10.43 3.13
N ALA A 326 -15.83 -9.76 3.09
CA ALA A 326 -14.70 -10.16 2.25
C ALA A 326 -14.13 -11.52 2.68
N LEU A 327 -13.94 -11.75 3.98
CA LEU A 327 -13.45 -13.01 4.54
C LEU A 327 -14.39 -14.17 4.21
N PHE A 328 -15.70 -14.01 4.43
CA PHE A 328 -16.69 -15.05 4.10
C PHE A 328 -16.77 -15.31 2.59
N ALA A 329 -16.62 -14.27 1.76
CA ALA A 329 -16.55 -14.44 0.31
C ALA A 329 -15.30 -15.23 -0.12
N PHE A 330 -14.18 -15.00 0.57
CA PHE A 330 -12.91 -15.65 0.32
C PHE A 330 -12.90 -17.13 0.73
N LEU A 331 -13.40 -17.44 1.94
CA LEU A 331 -13.49 -18.80 2.46
C LEU A 331 -14.39 -19.70 1.61
N LYS A 332 -15.48 -19.16 1.06
CA LYS A 332 -16.46 -19.94 0.29
C LYS A 332 -16.03 -20.28 -1.14
N ASN A 333 -15.27 -19.40 -1.80
CA ASN A 333 -15.04 -19.52 -3.24
C ASN A 333 -13.64 -19.99 -3.63
N GLY A 334 -12.71 -20.07 -2.68
CA GLY A 334 -11.30 -20.34 -2.98
C GLY A 334 -10.66 -19.25 -3.85
N VAL A 335 -9.34 -19.13 -3.77
CA VAL A 335 -8.61 -18.10 -4.51
C VAL A 335 -7.95 -18.73 -5.71
N ARG A 336 -8.56 -18.59 -6.89
CA ARG A 336 -7.78 -18.64 -8.14
C ARG A 336 -7.30 -17.24 -8.44
N TYR A 337 -6.18 -16.86 -7.82
CA TYR A 337 -5.28 -15.91 -8.47
C TYR A 337 -4.60 -16.69 -9.57
N GLY A 338 -5.02 -16.39 -10.77
CA GLY A 338 -4.25 -16.64 -11.94
C GLY A 338 -4.54 -15.46 -12.82
N PHE A 339 -3.50 -14.71 -13.20
CA PHE A 339 -3.52 -13.88 -14.40
C PHE A 339 -4.28 -14.67 -15.46
N LYS A 340 -5.53 -14.30 -15.72
CA LYS A 340 -6.30 -14.87 -16.81
C LYS A 340 -5.81 -14.11 -18.02
N THR A 341 -4.94 -14.76 -18.79
CA THR A 341 -4.70 -14.40 -20.17
C THR A 341 -6.03 -14.59 -20.89
N SER A 342 -6.69 -13.49 -21.24
CA SER A 342 -7.56 -13.47 -22.40
C SER A 342 -6.70 -13.61 -23.65
#